data_AF-A0A8S9HH26-F1
#
_entry.id   AF-A0A8S9HH26-F1
#
_cell.length_a   1.000
_cell.length_b   1.000
_cell.length_c   1.000
_cell.angle_alpha   90.00
_cell.angle_beta   90.00
_cell.angle_gamma   90.00
#
_symmetry.space_group_name_H-M   'P 1'
#
loop_
_entity.id
_entity.type
_entity.pdbx_description
1 polymer ?
#
loop_
_entity_poly.entity_id
_entity_poly.type
_entity_poly.pdbx_seq_one_letter_code
_entity_poly.pdbx_strand_id
1 'polypeptide(L)' 'MALTLEFSNLKVLSDNSTLFRAITGKIQSKEIIGIVEDIQVISSGFVTISFSHLPRSENSLADGVAKKALHSFLLV' A
#
# COMPACT_ATOMS: atom_id res chain seq x y z
N MET A 1 8.97 10.03 -4.77
CA MET A 1 7.59 9.53 -4.51
C MET A 1 6.71 9.93 -5.69
N ALA A 2 5.57 9.28 -5.95
CA ALA A 2 4.74 9.63 -7.12
C ALA A 2 4.36 11.14 -7.16
N LEU A 3 4.13 11.76 -6.01
CA LEU A 3 3.90 13.22 -5.89
C LEU A 3 5.10 14.06 -6.34
N THR A 4 6.33 13.64 -6.06
CA THR A 4 7.55 14.36 -6.48
C THR A 4 7.82 14.19 -7.97
N LEU A 5 7.08 13.32 -8.65
CA LEU A 5 7.12 13.10 -10.09
C LEU A 5 5.90 13.75 -10.78
N GLU A 6 5.16 14.60 -10.06
CA GLU A 6 4.00 15.35 -10.55
C GLU A 6 2.83 14.48 -11.03
N PHE A 7 2.75 13.22 -10.58
CA PHE A 7 1.58 12.39 -10.84
C PHE A 7 0.38 12.88 -10.01
N SER A 8 -0.64 13.42 -10.69
CA SER A 8 -1.87 13.87 -10.04
C SER A 8 -2.87 12.74 -9.76
N ASN A 9 -2.76 11.62 -10.49
CA ASN A 9 -3.69 10.50 -10.42
C ASN A 9 -2.95 9.20 -10.13
N LEU A 10 -3.42 8.43 -9.15
CA LEU A 10 -2.78 7.19 -8.73
C LEU A 10 -3.77 6.04 -8.58
N LYS A 11 -3.42 4.87 -9.10
CA LYS A 11 -4.10 3.61 -8.80
C LYS A 11 -3.15 2.70 -8.04
N VAL A 12 -3.49 2.38 -6.80
CA VAL A 12 -2.72 1.50 -5.93
C VAL A 12 -3.34 0.11 -5.95
N LEU A 13 -2.51 -0.90 -6.24
CA LEU A 13 -2.92 -2.30 -6.29
C LEU A 13 -2.26 -3.07 -5.13
N SER A 14 -3.02 -3.89 -4.41
CA SER A 14 -2.48 -4.78 -3.37
C SER A 14 -3.19 -6.14 -3.31
N ASP A 15 -2.44 -7.20 -3.02
CA ASP A 15 -3.00 -8.53 -2.73
C ASP A 15 -3.47 -8.67 -1.28
N ASN A 16 -3.28 -7.66 -0.44
CA ASN A 16 -3.69 -7.67 0.96
C ASN A 16 -5.10 -7.09 1.15
N SER A 17 -6.10 -7.97 1.18
CA SER A 17 -7.51 -7.60 1.40
C SER A 17 -7.78 -7.02 2.79
N THR A 18 -7.02 -7.42 3.81
CA THR A 18 -7.14 -6.88 5.18
C THR A 18 -6.73 -5.41 5.22
N LEU A 19 -5.60 -5.07 4.61
CA LEU A 19 -5.13 -3.69 4.50
C LEU A 19 -6.12 -2.83 3.70
N PHE A 20 -6.61 -3.33 2.57
CA PHE A 20 -7.64 -2.63 1.79
C PHE A 20 -8.89 -2.31 2.63
N ARG A 21 -9.35 -3.27 3.43
CA ARG A 21 -10.49 -3.06 4.35
C ARG A 21 -10.18 -2.06 5.45
N ALA A 22 -8.93 -2.01 5.94
CA ALA A 22 -8.51 -1.02 6.93
C ALA A 22 -8.49 0.40 6.35
N ILE A 23 -7.89 0.59 5.17
CA ILE A 23 -7.83 1.89 4.48
C ILE A 23 -9.23 2.42 4.16
N THR A 24 -10.14 1.53 3.72
CA THR A 24 -11.51 1.90 3.38
C THR A 24 -12.44 2.06 4.60
N GLY A 25 -11.90 1.99 5.83
CA GLY A 25 -12.67 2.16 7.07
C GLY A 25 -13.62 1.00 7.39
N LYS A 26 -13.53 -0.12 6.65
CA LYS A 26 -14.38 -1.32 6.86
C LYS A 26 -13.91 -2.20 8.01
N ILE A 27 -12.66 -2.02 8.46
CA ILE A 27 -12.11 -2.62 9.68
C ILE A 27 -11.30 -1.55 10.40
N GLN A 28 -11.43 -1.45 11.71
CA GLN A 28 -10.46 -0.73 12.55
C GLN A 28 -9.47 -1.74 13.14
N SER A 29 -8.18 -1.54 12.89
CA SER A 29 -7.11 -2.29 13.55
C SER A 29 -6.18 -1.31 14.24
N LYS A 30 -6.13 -1.39 15.57
CA LYS A 30 -5.31 -0.50 16.40
C LYS A 30 -3.81 -0.62 16.11
N GLU A 31 -3.37 -1.79 15.65
CA GLU A 31 -1.96 -2.07 15.36
C GLU A 31 -1.45 -1.29 14.15
N ILE A 32 -2.32 -0.98 13.18
CA ILE A 32 -1.94 -0.31 11.93
C ILE A 32 -2.60 1.06 11.78
N ILE A 33 -3.21 1.61 12.83
CA ILE A 33 -3.97 2.87 12.74
C ILE A 33 -3.08 4.02 12.25
N GLY A 34 -1.86 4.15 12.78
CA GLY A 34 -0.91 5.18 12.33
C GLY A 34 -0.51 5.00 10.86
N ILE A 35 -0.33 3.76 10.40
CA ILE A 35 -0.04 3.48 8.99
C ILE A 35 -1.22 3.87 8.09
N VAL A 36 -2.46 3.61 8.53
CA VAL A 36 -3.66 4.01 7.80
C VAL A 36 -3.80 5.53 7.75
N GLU A 37 -3.53 6.23 8.85
CA GLU A 37 -3.50 7.69 8.90
C GLU A 37 -2.45 8.26 7.94
N ASP A 38 -1.22 7.71 7.94
CA ASP A 38 -0.16 8.12 7.01
C ASP A 38 -0.58 7.92 5.54
N ILE A 39 -1.21 6.79 5.22
CA ILE A 39 -1.75 6.53 3.88
C ILE A 39 -2.79 7.59 3.50
N GLN A 40 -3.69 7.97 4.41
CA GLN A 40 -4.70 8.99 4.15
C GLN A 40 -4.08 10.38 3.95
N VAL A 41 -3.09 10.75 4.77
CA VAL A 41 -2.36 12.02 4.63
C VAL A 41 -1.64 12.08 3.28
N ILE A 42 -0.92 11.03 2.89
CA ILE A 42 -0.24 10.97 1.58
C ILE A 42 -1.26 10.99 0.44
N SER A 43 -2.39 10.29 0.60
CA SER A 43 -3.47 10.22 -0.40
C SER A 43 -4.07 11.58 -0.69
N SER A 44 -4.12 12.48 0.30
CA SER A 44 -4.66 13.84 0.14
C SER A 44 -3.87 14.72 -0.83
N GLY A 45 -2.63 14.35 -1.16
CA GLY A 45 -1.80 15.03 -2.16
C GLY A 45 -2.19 14.75 -3.62
N PHE A 46 -3.02 13.74 -3.88
CA PHE A 46 -3.44 13.37 -5.23
C PHE A 46 -4.81 13.95 -5.56
N VAL A 47 -5.00 14.34 -6.82
CA VAL A 47 -6.32 14.76 -7.36
C VAL A 47 -7.28 13.57 -7.38
N THR A 48 -6.78 12.39 -7.76
CA THR A 48 -7.56 11.16 -7.68
C THR A 48 -6.65 10.02 -7.26
N ILE A 49 -7.09 9.27 -6.25
CA ILE A 49 -6.44 8.04 -5.83
C ILE A 49 -7.47 6.94 -5.62
N SER A 50 -7.14 5.74 -6.09
CA SER A 50 -7.97 4.55 -5.90
C SER A 50 -7.13 3.39 -5.42
N PHE A 51 -7.74 2.56 -4.59
CA PHE A 51 -7.16 1.32 -4.10
C PHE A 51 -7.94 0.15 -4.70
N SER A 52 -7.25 -0.89 -5.15
CA SER A 52 -7.91 -2.09 -5.67
C SER A 52 -7.15 -3.34 -5.26
N HIS A 53 -7.92 -4.41 -5.06
CA HIS A 53 -7.33 -5.71 -4.85
C HIS A 53 -6.84 -6.29 -6.17
N LEU A 54 -5.68 -6.96 -6.16
CA LEU A 54 -5.23 -7.85 -7.22
C LEU A 54 -4.82 -9.21 -6.64
N PRO A 55 -4.99 -10.32 -7.38
CA PRO A 55 -4.54 -11.64 -6.91
C PRO A 55 -3.03 -11.67 -6.64
N ARG A 56 -2.60 -12.47 -5.65
CA ARG A 56 -1.17 -12.62 -5.31
C ARG A 56 -0.32 -13.09 -6.50
N SER A 57 -0.88 -13.92 -7.37
CA SER A 57 -0.22 -14.37 -8.61
C SER A 57 0.13 -13.20 -9.55
N GLU A 58 -0.67 -12.13 -9.52
CA GLU A 58 -0.47 -10.93 -10.33
C GLU A 58 0.39 -9.87 -9.60
N ASN A 59 0.55 -9.98 -8.28
CA ASN A 59 1.40 -9.10 -7.46
C ASN A 59 2.83 -9.63 -7.26
N SER A 60 3.30 -10.53 -8.14
CA SER A 60 4.56 -11.27 -7.97
C SER A 60 5.81 -10.38 -7.90
N LEU A 61 5.80 -9.26 -8.61
CA LEU A 61 6.92 -8.29 -8.59
C LEU A 61 7.06 -7.64 -7.21
N ALA A 62 5.97 -7.09 -6.65
CA ALA A 62 6.00 -6.45 -5.35
C ALA A 62 6.27 -7.45 -4.22
N ASP A 63 5.66 -8.64 -4.28
CA ASP A 63 5.93 -9.74 -3.34
C ASP A 63 7.41 -10.17 -3.38
N GLY A 64 7.98 -10.29 -4.58
CA GLY A 64 9.38 -10.64 -4.77
C GLY A 64 10.33 -9.60 -4.16
N VAL A 65 10.05 -8.30 -4.36
CA VAL A 65 10.84 -7.22 -3.75
C VAL A 65 10.75 -7.27 -2.22
N ALA A 66 9.54 -7.43 -1.67
CA ALA A 66 9.34 -7.51 -0.22
C ALA A 66 10.07 -8.71 0.41
N LYS A 67 9.99 -9.89 -0.22
CA LYS A 67 10.70 -11.11 0.22
C LYS A 67 12.22 -10.94 0.18
N LYS A 68 12.76 -10.34 -0.88
CA LYS A 68 14.20 -10.06 -1.00
C LYS A 68 14.67 -9.10 0.10
N ALA A 69 13.90 -8.05 0.37
CA ALA A 69 14.20 -7.11 1.44
C ALA A 69 14.20 -7.79 2.82
N LEU A 70 13.19 -8.62 3.11
CA LEU A 70 13.13 -9.40 4.35
C LEU A 70 14.33 -10.35 4.48
N HIS A 71 14.66 -11.10 3.43
CA HIS A 71 15.82 -11.98 3.44
C HIS A 71 17.12 -11.21 3.66
N SER A 72 17.28 -10.04 3.02
CA SER A 72 18.45 -9.18 3.23
C SER A 72 18.53 -8.66 4.66
N PHE A 73 17.41 -8.33 5.30
CA PHE A 73 17.37 -7.85 6.68
C PHE A 73 17.74 -8.96 7.68
N LEU A 74 17.32 -10.20 7.42
CA LEU A 74 17.59 -11.35 8.30
C LEU A 74 19.01 -11.92 8.16
N LEU A 75 19.72 -11.57 7.09
CA LEU A 75 21.12 -11.98 6.87
C LEU A 75 22.15 -10.98 7.43
N VAL A 76 21.68 -9.87 8.00
CA VAL A 76 22.49 -8.89 8.76
C VAL A 76 22.37 -9.22 10.24
#